data_AF-A0A7C3C2T6-F1
#
_entry.id   AF-A0A7C3C2T6-F1
#
_cell.length_a   1.000
_cell.length_b   1.000
_cell.length_c   1.000
_cell.angle_alpha   90.00
_cell.angle_beta   90.00
_cell.angle_gamma   90.00
#
_symmetry.space_group_name_H-M   'P 1'
#
loop_
_entity.id
_entity.type
_entity.pdbx_description
1 polymer ?
#
loop_
_entity_poly.entity_id
_entity_poly.type
_entity_poly.pdbx_seq_one_letter_code
_entity_poly.pdbx_strand_id
1 'polypeptide(L)'
;MPQKELIKTKHVKEALERYATDNLIPLSECDFRLNKVETLLKNSRNHEFEHYTQERLQEYLDRDKIINEHVEFSQIYTITAMHREVQELDLLYTIDFGRYATHPKLILSPDSKIPYKLYKPVEMLKLLYREFNKIKVYNEILIQLFDDPMKKTLKSFVKHLYAGKFTKKVKIPLFDGIEPIIARDSRVIYWFKEKENDGIVIEVDKDEILIEYKKPLYGRNGLNAHGKNIDSLYAQHSDDAHIEIDPRSVRIEEDKNSKRYISINRGYVHYDGVKLSVDNRLRLHEVSRNKHVIDSDDEENNIDVIVAQHDVTKDSIGEGVELVSECIHVEGFVGAHSKLEALELDIKGATHQDSKQYAKFAKVNRHKGTLRCHEAKIGLLEGGVVHATKVDVESFLGGKIYAQDVVI
;
A
#
# COMPACT_ATOMS: atom_id res chain seq x y z
N MET A 1 -8.56 24.09 -58.61
CA MET A 1 -8.93 22.94 -57.76
C MET A 1 -7.69 22.54 -56.97
N PRO A 2 -7.78 22.27 -55.66
CA PRO A 2 -6.60 21.88 -54.87
C PRO A 2 -5.96 20.64 -55.49
N GLN A 3 -4.65 20.69 -55.71
CA GLN A 3 -3.94 19.62 -56.38
C GLN A 3 -3.68 18.48 -55.38
N LYS A 4 -3.84 17.23 -55.80
CA LYS A 4 -3.45 16.07 -54.98
C LYS A 4 -1.92 16.03 -54.91
N GLU A 5 -1.36 15.93 -53.71
CA GLU A 5 0.10 15.97 -53.50
C GLU A 5 0.58 14.67 -52.83
N LEU A 6 1.66 14.08 -53.35
CA LEU A 6 2.27 12.89 -52.77
C LEU A 6 3.39 13.30 -51.79
N ILE A 7 3.22 13.00 -50.51
CA ILE A 7 4.12 13.44 -49.44
C ILE A 7 4.69 12.23 -48.71
N LYS A 8 6.01 12.22 -48.47
CA LYS A 8 6.69 11.26 -47.57
C LYS A 8 7.02 11.96 -46.26
N THR A 9 6.49 11.48 -45.14
CA THR A 9 6.59 12.15 -43.83
C THR A 9 6.59 11.17 -42.66
N LYS A 10 7.16 11.57 -41.51
CA LYS A 10 6.95 10.91 -40.21
C LYS A 10 5.76 11.49 -39.44
N HIS A 11 5.45 12.77 -39.67
CA HIS A 11 4.42 13.54 -38.98
C HIS A 11 3.35 13.95 -39.98
N VAL A 12 2.25 13.18 -40.06
CA VAL A 12 1.18 13.43 -41.05
C VAL A 12 0.42 14.72 -40.75
N LYS A 13 0.24 15.07 -39.47
CA LYS A 13 -0.42 16.31 -39.07
C LYS A 13 0.32 17.54 -39.62
N GLU A 14 1.63 17.63 -39.39
CA GLU A 14 2.47 18.71 -39.92
C GLU A 14 2.48 18.74 -41.45
N ALA A 15 2.53 17.58 -42.10
CA ALA A 15 2.47 17.50 -43.56
C ALA A 15 1.15 18.05 -44.12
N LEU A 16 0.02 17.79 -43.43
CA LEU A 16 -1.28 18.34 -43.80
C LEU A 16 -1.41 19.84 -43.51
N GLU A 17 -0.79 20.33 -42.45
CA GLU A 17 -0.72 21.77 -42.14
C GLU A 17 0.06 22.53 -43.22
N ARG A 18 1.17 21.97 -43.70
CA ARG A 18 1.92 22.53 -44.85
C ARG A 18 1.09 22.51 -46.11
N TYR A 19 0.51 21.35 -46.46
CA TYR A 19 -0.39 21.23 -47.61
C TYR A 19 -1.55 22.24 -47.57
N ALA A 20 -2.19 22.40 -46.41
CA ALA A 20 -3.27 23.36 -46.20
C ALA A 20 -2.83 24.80 -46.47
N THR A 21 -1.66 25.16 -45.95
CA THR A 21 -1.04 26.49 -46.12
C THR A 21 -0.70 26.74 -47.60
N ASP A 22 -0.04 25.79 -48.25
CA ASP A 22 0.40 25.90 -49.64
C ASP A 22 -0.78 25.98 -50.63
N ASN A 23 -1.91 25.39 -50.27
CA ASN A 23 -3.14 25.39 -51.08
C ASN A 23 -4.18 26.41 -50.63
N LEU A 24 -3.90 27.22 -49.61
CA LEU A 24 -4.80 28.23 -49.04
C LEU A 24 -6.18 27.68 -48.66
N ILE A 25 -6.23 26.49 -48.05
CA ILE A 25 -7.44 25.85 -47.56
C ILE A 25 -7.38 25.62 -46.04
N PRO A 26 -8.52 25.62 -45.33
CA PRO A 26 -8.54 25.29 -43.91
C PRO A 26 -8.08 23.84 -43.67
N LEU A 27 -7.32 23.59 -42.61
CA LEU A 27 -6.89 22.23 -42.23
C LEU A 27 -8.08 21.27 -42.02
N SER A 28 -9.23 21.79 -41.57
CA SER A 28 -10.48 21.03 -41.43
C SER A 28 -11.03 20.50 -42.76
N GLU A 29 -10.64 21.13 -43.88
CA GLU A 29 -10.98 20.72 -45.24
C GLU A 29 -9.87 19.89 -45.89
N CYS A 30 -8.80 19.56 -45.18
CA CYS A 30 -7.79 18.62 -45.66
C CYS A 30 -8.18 17.17 -45.31
N ASP A 31 -7.80 16.27 -46.19
CA ASP A 31 -7.81 14.83 -45.95
C ASP A 31 -6.58 14.18 -46.61
N PHE A 32 -6.37 12.89 -46.36
CA PHE A 32 -5.32 12.13 -46.99
C PHE A 32 -5.69 10.68 -47.26
N ARG A 33 -5.02 10.12 -48.26
CA ARG A 33 -4.95 8.68 -48.49
C ARG A 33 -3.59 8.16 -48.02
N LEU A 34 -3.60 7.15 -47.16
CA LEU A 34 -2.39 6.43 -46.80
C LEU A 34 -2.02 5.44 -47.92
N ASN A 35 -0.83 5.61 -48.52
CA ASN A 35 -0.37 4.80 -49.66
C ASN A 35 0.65 3.74 -49.24
N LYS A 36 1.63 4.11 -48.41
CA LYS A 36 2.71 3.22 -47.95
C LYS A 36 3.07 3.51 -46.49
N VAL A 37 3.48 2.47 -45.78
CA VAL A 37 4.04 2.54 -44.42
C VAL A 37 5.40 1.84 -44.45
N GLU A 38 6.41 2.50 -43.91
CA GLU A 38 7.75 1.95 -43.71
C GLU A 38 8.05 1.99 -42.22
N THR A 39 8.20 0.83 -41.60
CA THR A 39 8.56 0.74 -40.17
C THR A 39 10.09 0.66 -40.06
N LEU A 40 10.63 1.45 -39.14
CA LEU A 40 12.01 1.47 -38.72
C LEU A 40 12.10 0.97 -37.28
N LEU A 41 13.21 0.30 -36.95
CA LEU A 41 13.48 -0.27 -35.64
C LEU A 41 14.87 0.17 -35.15
N LYS A 42 14.96 0.51 -33.87
CA LYS A 42 16.20 0.74 -33.14
C LYS A 42 16.18 -0.11 -31.86
N ASN A 43 17.34 -0.58 -31.39
CA ASN A 43 17.45 -1.32 -30.13
C ASN A 43 18.77 -0.97 -29.40
N SER A 44 19.02 -1.59 -28.25
CA SER A 44 20.23 -1.35 -27.45
C SER A 44 21.53 -1.76 -28.16
N ARG A 45 21.46 -2.68 -29.13
CA ARG A 45 22.62 -3.15 -29.90
C ARG A 45 22.95 -2.23 -31.07
N ASN A 46 21.93 -1.66 -31.70
CA ASN A 46 22.07 -0.74 -32.81
C ASN A 46 21.39 0.59 -32.50
N HIS A 47 22.21 1.62 -32.31
CA HIS A 47 21.76 2.95 -31.91
C HIS A 47 21.12 3.74 -33.05
N GLU A 48 21.16 3.23 -34.28
CA GLU A 48 20.53 3.80 -35.47
C GLU A 48 19.27 3.03 -35.88
N PHE A 49 18.33 3.74 -36.53
CA PHE A 49 17.11 3.15 -37.04
C PHE A 49 17.36 2.37 -38.33
N GLU A 50 17.10 1.06 -38.31
CA GLU A 50 17.16 0.19 -39.47
C GLU A 50 15.77 -0.15 -40.00
N HIS A 51 15.67 -0.51 -41.28
CA HIS A 51 14.41 -0.97 -41.87
C HIS A 51 13.93 -2.26 -41.23
N TYR A 52 12.66 -2.28 -40.85
CA TYR A 52 11.99 -3.46 -40.35
C TYR A 52 11.70 -4.43 -41.49
N THR A 53 12.26 -5.64 -41.42
CA THR A 53 12.06 -6.71 -42.40
C THR A 53 11.07 -7.76 -41.90
N GLN A 54 10.45 -8.52 -42.80
CA GLN A 54 9.56 -9.63 -42.43
C GLN A 54 10.27 -10.73 -41.64
N GLU A 55 11.57 -10.92 -41.84
CA GLU A 55 12.37 -11.87 -41.06
C GLU A 55 12.50 -11.44 -39.59
N ARG A 56 12.71 -10.13 -39.36
CA ARG A 56 12.74 -9.55 -38.01
C ARG A 56 11.34 -9.47 -37.35
N LEU A 57 10.26 -9.58 -38.12
CA LEU A 57 8.89 -9.52 -37.58
C LEU A 57 8.63 -10.62 -36.55
N GLN A 58 9.13 -11.84 -36.79
CA GLN A 58 8.94 -12.96 -35.87
C GLN A 58 9.66 -12.75 -34.53
N GLU A 59 10.82 -12.10 -34.56
CA GLU A 59 11.62 -11.86 -33.36
C GLU A 59 10.97 -10.85 -32.40
N TYR A 60 10.27 -9.85 -32.94
CA TYR A 60 9.62 -8.80 -32.14
C TYR A 60 8.12 -9.06 -31.93
N LEU A 61 7.66 -10.29 -32.12
CA LEU A 61 6.40 -10.75 -31.51
C LEU A 61 6.59 -11.09 -30.02
N ASP A 62 7.83 -11.34 -29.59
CA ASP A 62 8.16 -11.57 -28.19
C ASP A 62 8.24 -10.23 -27.43
N ARG A 63 7.27 -10.03 -26.53
CA ARG A 63 7.19 -8.84 -25.66
C ARG A 63 8.40 -8.75 -24.71
N ASP A 64 8.95 -9.87 -24.25
CA ASP A 64 10.08 -9.86 -23.34
C ASP A 64 11.35 -9.37 -24.05
N LYS A 65 11.54 -9.81 -25.30
CA LYS A 65 12.66 -9.35 -26.15
C LYS A 65 12.59 -7.84 -26.42
N ILE A 66 11.40 -7.32 -26.75
CA ILE A 66 11.17 -5.87 -26.97
C ILE A 66 11.63 -5.05 -25.76
N ILE A 67 11.28 -5.50 -24.56
CA ILE A 67 11.60 -4.81 -23.30
C ILE A 67 13.11 -4.87 -23.02
N ASN A 68 13.68 -6.08 -23.06
CA ASN A 68 15.08 -6.31 -22.69
C ASN A 68 16.05 -5.62 -23.65
N GLU A 69 15.73 -5.59 -24.95
CA GLU A 69 16.55 -4.94 -25.96
C GLU A 69 16.22 -3.44 -26.13
N HIS A 70 15.35 -2.87 -25.29
CA HIS A 70 14.97 -1.45 -25.34
C HIS A 70 14.53 -1.02 -26.74
N VAL A 71 13.68 -1.83 -27.37
CA VAL A 71 13.29 -1.64 -28.75
C VAL A 71 12.44 -0.38 -28.90
N GLU A 72 12.77 0.43 -29.90
CA GLU A 72 11.97 1.55 -30.36
C GLU A 72 11.52 1.33 -31.82
N PHE A 73 10.31 1.78 -32.13
CA PHE A 73 9.76 1.79 -33.47
C PHE A 73 9.53 3.22 -33.95
N SER A 74 9.76 3.45 -35.23
CA SER A 74 9.38 4.69 -35.92
C SER A 74 8.75 4.34 -37.26
N GLN A 75 7.81 5.15 -37.74
CA GLN A 75 7.18 4.91 -39.04
C GLN A 75 7.32 6.12 -39.96
N ILE A 76 7.60 5.83 -41.23
CA ILE A 76 7.55 6.80 -42.32
C ILE A 76 6.36 6.45 -43.19
N TYR A 77 5.53 7.44 -43.47
CA TYR A 77 4.32 7.30 -44.26
C TYR A 77 4.50 7.97 -45.61
N THR A 78 4.00 7.31 -46.66
CA THR A 78 3.73 7.97 -47.93
C THR A 78 2.23 8.18 -48.01
N ILE A 79 1.81 9.44 -48.09
CA ILE A 79 0.41 9.85 -48.15
C ILE A 79 0.14 10.63 -49.43
N THR A 80 -1.10 10.61 -49.90
CA THR A 80 -1.61 11.60 -50.85
C THR A 80 -2.46 12.58 -50.08
N ALA A 81 -1.97 13.80 -49.86
CA ALA A 81 -2.74 14.90 -49.31
C ALA A 81 -3.69 15.44 -50.37
N MET A 82 -4.91 15.76 -49.94
CA MET A 82 -5.99 16.19 -50.83
C MET A 82 -7.01 17.06 -50.10
N HIS A 83 -7.77 17.84 -50.85
CA HIS A 83 -8.98 18.47 -50.32
C HIS A 83 -10.03 17.41 -49.97
N ARG A 84 -10.74 17.63 -48.87
CA ARG A 84 -11.75 16.72 -48.34
C ARG A 84 -12.94 16.68 -49.28
N GLU A 85 -13.05 15.59 -50.03
CA GLU A 85 -14.27 15.25 -50.77
C GLU A 85 -15.41 15.01 -49.76
N VAL A 86 -16.67 15.22 -50.18
CA VAL A 86 -17.86 15.05 -49.32
C VAL A 86 -17.82 13.66 -48.66
N GLN A 87 -17.56 13.62 -47.35
CA GLN A 87 -17.39 12.37 -46.62
C GLN A 87 -18.74 11.72 -46.34
N GLU A 88 -18.95 10.52 -46.87
CA GLU A 88 -20.08 9.66 -46.48
C GLU A 88 -19.92 9.10 -45.05
N LEU A 89 -18.68 9.07 -44.55
CA LEU A 89 -18.31 8.54 -43.23
C LEU A 89 -17.70 9.65 -42.37
N ASP A 90 -18.37 10.00 -41.27
CA ASP A 90 -17.93 10.99 -40.30
C ASP A 90 -17.99 10.39 -38.89
N LEU A 91 -16.83 10.21 -38.27
CA LEU A 91 -16.69 9.56 -36.97
C LEU A 91 -16.55 10.61 -35.87
N LEU A 92 -17.47 10.58 -34.91
CA LEU A 92 -17.40 11.40 -33.71
C LEU A 92 -16.74 10.58 -32.59
N TYR A 93 -15.53 10.97 -32.19
CA TYR A 93 -14.75 10.19 -31.23
C TYR A 93 -13.84 11.04 -30.34
N THR A 94 -13.37 10.42 -29.27
CA THR A 94 -12.23 10.87 -28.48
C THR A 94 -11.22 9.72 -28.35
N ILE A 95 -9.95 10.03 -28.10
CA ILE A 95 -8.92 9.02 -27.82
C ILE A 95 -8.51 9.14 -26.35
N ASP A 96 -8.59 8.02 -25.64
CA ASP A 96 -8.06 7.86 -24.28
C ASP A 96 -6.71 7.16 -24.38
N PHE A 97 -5.63 7.89 -24.10
CA PHE A 97 -4.26 7.35 -24.13
C PHE A 97 -3.85 6.70 -22.79
N GLY A 98 -4.56 6.97 -21.70
CA GLY A 98 -4.07 6.64 -20.37
C GLY A 98 -2.74 7.33 -20.04
N ARG A 99 -2.12 6.93 -18.92
CA ARG A 99 -0.91 7.58 -18.38
C ARG A 99 0.31 7.44 -19.29
N TYR A 100 0.48 6.27 -19.90
CA TYR A 100 1.70 5.92 -20.63
C TYR A 100 1.49 5.72 -22.13
N ALA A 101 0.28 5.94 -22.66
CA ALA A 101 -0.05 5.70 -24.07
C ALA A 101 0.23 4.26 -24.54
N THR A 102 0.23 3.28 -23.64
CA THR A 102 0.51 1.84 -23.88
C THR A 102 -0.66 1.13 -24.55
N HIS A 103 -1.89 1.45 -24.15
CA HIS A 103 -3.11 0.83 -24.66
C HIS A 103 -4.18 1.88 -25.02
N PRO A 104 -3.92 2.80 -25.97
CA PRO A 104 -4.87 3.83 -26.33
C PRO A 104 -6.17 3.23 -26.88
N LYS A 105 -7.29 3.85 -26.53
CA LYS A 105 -8.64 3.42 -26.93
C LYS A 105 -9.38 4.58 -27.57
N LEU A 106 -9.97 4.31 -28.73
CA LEU A 106 -10.93 5.22 -29.37
C LEU A 106 -12.30 5.00 -28.76
N ILE A 107 -12.91 6.07 -28.27
CA ILE A 107 -14.27 6.09 -27.73
C ILE A 107 -15.19 6.66 -28.81
N LEU A 108 -15.91 5.79 -29.51
CA LEU A 108 -16.75 6.14 -30.66
C LEU A 108 -18.18 6.48 -30.21
N SER A 109 -18.71 7.63 -30.65
CA SER A 109 -20.08 8.06 -30.34
C SER A 109 -21.11 7.44 -31.29
N PRO A 110 -22.30 7.04 -30.79
CA PRO A 110 -23.43 6.62 -31.64
C PRO A 110 -23.91 7.71 -32.61
N ASP A 111 -23.59 8.97 -32.35
CA ASP A 111 -23.92 10.11 -33.22
C ASP A 111 -23.05 10.19 -34.50
N SER A 112 -22.08 9.29 -34.64
CA SER A 112 -21.24 9.19 -35.84
C SER A 112 -22.07 8.87 -37.08
N LYS A 113 -21.81 9.54 -38.20
CA LYS A 113 -22.46 9.26 -39.48
C LYS A 113 -21.72 8.12 -40.17
N ILE A 114 -22.21 6.90 -39.98
CA ILE A 114 -21.64 5.70 -40.59
C ILE A 114 -22.63 5.17 -41.64
N PRO A 115 -22.28 5.15 -42.94
CA PRO A 115 -23.20 4.81 -44.03
C PRO A 115 -23.37 3.29 -44.18
N TYR A 116 -23.52 2.54 -43.09
CA TYR A 116 -23.50 1.07 -43.10
C TYR A 116 -24.61 0.42 -43.94
N LYS A 117 -25.69 1.16 -44.26
CA LYS A 117 -26.76 0.68 -45.15
C LYS A 117 -26.37 0.70 -46.63
N LEU A 118 -25.36 1.49 -47.02
CA LEU A 118 -24.90 1.62 -48.41
C LEU A 118 -23.87 0.55 -48.80
N TYR A 119 -23.30 -0.15 -47.82
CA TYR A 119 -22.18 -1.07 -48.00
C TYR A 119 -22.50 -2.46 -47.46
N LYS A 120 -21.84 -3.49 -47.97
CA LYS A 120 -21.85 -4.82 -47.34
C LYS A 120 -21.01 -4.81 -46.06
N PRO A 121 -21.28 -5.68 -45.06
CA PRO A 121 -20.51 -5.70 -43.81
C PRO A 121 -18.99 -5.80 -43.98
N VAL A 122 -18.53 -6.58 -44.97
CA VAL A 122 -17.10 -6.74 -45.26
C VAL A 122 -16.48 -5.45 -45.82
N GLU A 123 -17.21 -4.72 -46.66
CA GLU A 123 -16.79 -3.43 -47.21
C GLU A 123 -16.76 -2.36 -46.11
N MET A 124 -17.76 -2.37 -45.22
CA MET A 124 -17.79 -1.46 -44.08
C MET A 124 -16.64 -1.71 -43.11
N LEU A 125 -16.30 -2.97 -42.86
CA LEU A 125 -15.13 -3.32 -42.05
C LEU A 125 -13.85 -2.77 -42.67
N LYS A 126 -13.67 -2.89 -43.99
CA LYS A 126 -12.51 -2.34 -44.70
C LYS A 126 -12.47 -0.81 -44.63
N LEU A 127 -13.61 -0.15 -44.79
CA LEU A 127 -13.73 1.31 -44.70
C LEU A 127 -13.34 1.80 -43.30
N LEU A 128 -13.93 1.23 -42.26
CA LEU A 128 -13.60 1.56 -40.87
C LEU A 128 -12.13 1.26 -40.54
N TYR A 129 -11.59 0.12 -41.00
CA TYR A 129 -10.18 -0.19 -40.78
C TYR A 129 -9.25 0.86 -41.40
N ARG A 130 -9.57 1.34 -42.61
CA ARG A 130 -8.81 2.43 -43.27
C ARG A 130 -8.90 3.74 -42.49
N GLU A 131 -10.12 4.15 -42.10
CA GLU A 131 -10.29 5.39 -41.34
C GLU A 131 -9.64 5.32 -39.95
N PHE A 132 -9.72 4.18 -39.26
CA PHE A 132 -9.02 4.00 -37.97
C PHE A 132 -7.51 4.09 -38.13
N ASN A 133 -6.92 3.53 -39.21
CA ASN A 133 -5.50 3.71 -39.47
C ASN A 133 -5.14 5.17 -39.80
N LYS A 134 -6.01 5.92 -40.49
CA LYS A 134 -5.81 7.37 -40.68
C LYS A 134 -5.82 8.10 -39.33
N ILE A 135 -6.79 7.80 -38.46
CA ILE A 135 -6.86 8.37 -37.11
C ILE A 135 -5.59 8.05 -36.33
N LYS A 136 -5.13 6.79 -36.35
CA LYS A 136 -3.90 6.37 -35.68
C LYS A 136 -2.68 7.14 -36.18
N VAL A 137 -2.47 7.17 -37.49
CA VAL A 137 -1.33 7.87 -38.11
C VAL A 137 -1.37 9.37 -37.84
N TYR A 138 -2.55 9.99 -37.88
CA TYR A 138 -2.71 11.40 -37.55
C TYR A 138 -2.35 11.73 -36.08
N ASN A 139 -2.53 10.76 -35.18
CA ASN A 139 -2.21 10.87 -33.75
C ASN A 139 -0.89 10.17 -33.37
N GLU A 140 -0.02 9.90 -34.35
CA GLU A 140 1.29 9.28 -34.15
C GLU A 140 1.25 7.91 -33.45
N ILE A 141 0.14 7.19 -33.60
CA ILE A 141 -0.01 5.82 -33.12
C ILE A 141 0.45 4.87 -34.24
N LEU A 142 1.34 3.94 -33.90
CA LEU A 142 1.83 2.90 -34.80
C LEU A 142 0.69 2.09 -35.42
N ILE A 143 0.79 1.80 -36.71
CA ILE A 143 -0.15 0.93 -37.44
C ILE A 143 0.57 -0.32 -37.96
N GLN A 144 -0.20 -1.37 -38.26
CA GLN A 144 0.28 -2.68 -38.71
C GLN A 144 1.07 -3.48 -37.67
N LEU A 145 1.27 -2.93 -36.47
CA LEU A 145 1.91 -3.56 -35.32
C LEU A 145 0.94 -3.54 -34.13
N PHE A 146 0.82 -4.67 -33.43
CA PHE A 146 -0.03 -4.80 -32.23
C PHE A 146 -1.51 -4.42 -32.43
N ASP A 147 -2.04 -4.71 -33.63
CA ASP A 147 -3.40 -4.31 -34.07
C ASP A 147 -4.48 -5.37 -33.90
N ASP A 148 -4.12 -6.57 -33.46
CA ASP A 148 -5.06 -7.69 -33.43
C ASP A 148 -6.29 -7.43 -32.55
N PRO A 149 -6.17 -6.80 -31.36
CA PRO A 149 -7.34 -6.38 -30.60
C PRO A 149 -8.23 -5.40 -31.35
N MET A 150 -7.66 -4.43 -32.09
CA MET A 150 -8.41 -3.48 -32.91
C MET A 150 -9.19 -4.21 -34.01
N LYS A 151 -8.53 -5.08 -34.77
CA LYS A 151 -9.15 -5.85 -35.87
C LYS A 151 -10.31 -6.71 -35.37
N LYS A 152 -10.12 -7.43 -34.26
CA LYS A 152 -11.15 -8.26 -33.63
C LYS A 152 -12.34 -7.40 -33.16
N THR A 153 -12.05 -6.27 -32.53
CA THR A 153 -13.10 -5.37 -32.00
C THR A 153 -13.88 -4.71 -33.13
N LEU A 154 -13.22 -4.24 -34.19
CA LEU A 154 -13.91 -3.68 -35.37
C LEU A 154 -14.82 -4.72 -36.05
N LYS A 155 -14.37 -5.97 -36.17
CA LYS A 155 -15.22 -7.04 -36.71
C LYS A 155 -16.47 -7.27 -35.86
N SER A 156 -16.34 -7.22 -34.54
CA SER A 156 -17.47 -7.30 -33.61
C SER A 156 -18.38 -6.07 -33.70
N PHE A 157 -17.79 -4.89 -33.77
CA PHE A 157 -18.49 -3.61 -33.90
C PHE A 157 -19.33 -3.55 -35.18
N VAL A 158 -18.80 -3.99 -36.32
CA VAL A 158 -19.58 -4.06 -37.57
C VAL A 158 -20.80 -4.97 -37.41
N LYS A 159 -20.67 -6.16 -36.79
CA LYS A 159 -21.84 -7.00 -36.51
C LYS A 159 -22.86 -6.29 -35.63
N HIS A 160 -22.40 -5.58 -34.61
CA HIS A 160 -23.23 -4.82 -33.69
C HIS A 160 -23.95 -3.64 -34.38
N LEU A 161 -23.27 -2.96 -35.30
CA LEU A 161 -23.78 -1.86 -36.11
C LEU A 161 -24.92 -2.32 -37.03
N TYR A 162 -24.72 -3.42 -37.78
CA TYR A 162 -25.75 -3.96 -38.67
C TYR A 162 -26.93 -4.59 -37.92
N ALA A 163 -26.75 -4.98 -36.66
CA ALA A 163 -27.84 -5.40 -35.78
C ALA A 163 -28.66 -4.22 -35.22
N GLY A 164 -28.31 -2.97 -35.56
CA GLY A 164 -28.98 -1.76 -35.05
C GLY A 164 -28.74 -1.49 -33.56
N LYS A 165 -27.69 -2.08 -32.97
CA LYS A 165 -27.47 -2.04 -31.51
C LYS A 165 -26.53 -0.92 -31.06
N PHE A 166 -25.91 -0.20 -31.99
CA PHE A 166 -25.00 0.91 -31.69
C PHE A 166 -25.75 2.14 -31.16
N THR A 167 -26.09 2.08 -29.88
CA THR A 167 -26.92 3.08 -29.16
C THR A 167 -26.15 3.78 -28.04
N LYS A 168 -24.94 3.28 -27.72
CA LYS A 168 -24.06 3.81 -26.68
C LYS A 168 -22.65 3.90 -27.20
N LYS A 169 -21.82 4.71 -26.54
CA LYS A 169 -20.40 4.82 -26.85
C LYS A 169 -19.71 3.46 -26.79
N VAL A 170 -18.87 3.16 -27.77
CA VAL A 170 -18.09 1.91 -27.83
C VAL A 170 -16.61 2.24 -27.74
N LYS A 171 -15.87 1.48 -26.92
CA LYS A 171 -14.41 1.58 -26.82
C LYS A 171 -13.77 0.59 -27.79
N ILE A 172 -12.90 1.07 -28.66
CA ILE A 172 -12.17 0.27 -29.63
C ILE A 172 -10.67 0.45 -29.33
N PRO A 173 -9.93 -0.61 -28.95
CA PRO A 173 -8.49 -0.51 -28.73
C PRO A 173 -7.80 -0.15 -30.04
N LEU A 174 -6.90 0.83 -30.02
CA LEU A 174 -6.14 1.26 -31.21
C LEU A 174 -4.77 0.59 -31.30
N PHE A 175 -4.17 0.27 -30.15
CA PHE A 175 -2.85 -0.33 -30.04
C PHE A 175 -2.75 -1.15 -28.74
N ASP A 176 -1.94 -2.21 -28.76
CA ASP A 176 -1.74 -3.09 -27.63
C ASP A 176 -0.24 -3.22 -27.27
N GLY A 177 0.26 -2.22 -26.54
CA GLY A 177 1.65 -2.12 -26.13
C GLY A 177 1.99 -2.95 -24.89
N ILE A 178 2.99 -2.48 -24.15
CA ILE A 178 3.51 -3.13 -22.95
C ILE A 178 3.57 -2.09 -21.83
N GLU A 179 2.81 -2.33 -20.75
CA GLU A 179 2.87 -1.49 -19.55
C GLU A 179 4.24 -1.60 -18.86
N PRO A 180 4.83 -0.47 -18.42
CA PRO A 180 6.00 -0.53 -17.54
C PRO A 180 5.59 -0.98 -16.14
N ILE A 181 6.52 -1.63 -15.44
CA ILE A 181 6.45 -1.81 -14.00
C ILE A 181 7.32 -0.71 -13.40
N ILE A 182 6.74 0.19 -12.62
CA ILE A 182 7.49 1.26 -11.96
C ILE A 182 8.21 0.67 -10.75
N ALA A 183 9.51 0.94 -10.65
CA ALA A 183 10.28 0.45 -9.52
C ALA A 183 9.84 1.09 -8.20
N ARG A 184 10.00 0.36 -7.11
CA ARG A 184 9.75 0.83 -5.75
C ARG A 184 10.88 0.36 -4.86
N ASP A 185 11.50 1.29 -4.13
CA ASP A 185 12.51 0.97 -3.13
C ASP A 185 11.92 0.04 -2.05
N SER A 186 12.79 -0.79 -1.47
CA SER A 186 12.44 -1.51 -0.26
C SER A 186 12.26 -0.52 0.90
N ARG A 187 11.35 -0.84 1.83
CA ARG A 187 11.22 -0.06 3.06
C ARG A 187 10.81 -0.93 4.23
N VAL A 188 11.39 -0.66 5.39
CA VAL A 188 10.97 -1.25 6.67
C VAL A 188 10.08 -0.24 7.38
N ILE A 189 8.89 -0.67 7.79
CA ILE A 189 7.93 0.13 8.56
C ILE A 189 7.85 -0.47 9.95
N TYR A 190 8.12 0.33 10.97
CA TYR A 190 8.01 -0.05 12.38
C TYR A 190 6.66 0.43 12.90
N TRP A 191 5.59 -0.30 12.59
CA TRP A 191 4.21 0.08 12.93
C TRP A 191 4.01 0.33 14.42
N PHE A 192 4.66 -0.48 15.27
CA PHE A 192 4.58 -0.27 16.72
C PHE A 192 5.12 1.10 17.17
N LYS A 193 6.06 1.71 16.43
CA LYS A 193 6.59 3.06 16.74
C LYS A 193 5.70 4.19 16.24
N GLU A 194 4.75 3.92 15.35
CA GLU A 194 3.82 4.93 14.82
C GLU A 194 2.58 5.11 15.71
N LYS A 195 2.39 4.25 16.73
CA LYS A 195 1.34 4.41 17.74
C LYS A 195 1.59 5.65 18.61
N GLU A 196 0.56 6.46 18.81
CA GLU A 196 0.57 7.49 19.87
C GLU A 196 0.72 6.77 21.22
N ASN A 197 1.76 7.13 21.97
CA ASN A 197 2.03 6.50 23.25
C ASN A 197 2.63 7.51 24.23
N ASP A 198 1.92 7.76 25.33
CA ASP A 198 2.36 8.60 26.45
C ASP A 198 3.17 7.82 27.50
N GLY A 199 3.30 6.49 27.33
CA GLY A 199 3.95 5.56 28.25
C GLY A 199 5.39 5.18 27.88
N ILE A 200 6.05 4.43 28.79
CA ILE A 200 7.43 3.92 28.61
C ILE A 200 7.50 2.74 27.64
N VAL A 201 6.38 2.02 27.48
CA VAL A 201 6.30 0.75 26.75
C VAL A 201 5.17 0.79 25.74
N ILE A 202 5.38 0.16 24.57
CA ILE A 202 4.42 0.14 23.46
C ILE A 202 3.62 -1.14 23.55
N GLU A 203 2.32 -0.99 23.78
CA GLU A 203 1.36 -2.08 23.83
C GLU A 203 0.85 -2.47 22.43
N VAL A 204 0.71 -3.77 22.21
CA VAL A 204 0.23 -4.36 20.96
C VAL A 204 -0.75 -5.49 21.22
N ASP A 205 -1.72 -5.61 20.34
CA ASP A 205 -2.73 -6.66 20.38
C ASP A 205 -2.25 -7.96 19.73
N LYS A 206 -2.94 -9.05 20.04
CA LYS A 206 -2.80 -10.30 19.31
C LYS A 206 -3.13 -10.07 17.82
N ASP A 207 -2.35 -10.70 16.94
CA ASP A 207 -2.45 -10.59 15.48
C ASP A 207 -2.15 -9.19 14.91
N GLU A 208 -1.65 -8.27 15.73
CA GLU A 208 -1.20 -6.95 15.27
C GLU A 208 0.12 -7.04 14.51
N ILE A 209 0.25 -6.25 13.43
CA ILE A 209 1.49 -6.15 12.66
C ILE A 209 2.46 -5.20 13.39
N LEU A 210 3.60 -5.74 13.83
CA LEU A 210 4.64 -5.00 14.54
C LEU A 210 5.58 -4.29 13.56
N ILE A 211 6.10 -5.06 12.58
CA ILE A 211 7.05 -4.58 11.58
C ILE A 211 6.62 -5.12 10.21
N GLU A 212 6.67 -4.28 9.19
CA GLU A 212 6.47 -4.68 7.80
C GLU A 212 7.68 -4.29 6.96
N TYR A 213 8.34 -5.29 6.37
CA TYR A 213 9.28 -5.09 5.29
C TYR A 213 8.57 -5.19 3.95
N LYS A 214 8.47 -4.07 3.23
CA LYS A 214 7.98 -4.04 1.84
C LYS A 214 9.15 -4.31 0.91
N LYS A 215 9.06 -5.42 0.18
CA LYS A 215 10.06 -5.83 -0.82
C LYS A 215 10.14 -4.80 -1.94
N PRO A 216 11.32 -4.65 -2.57
CA PRO A 216 11.46 -3.77 -3.72
C PRO A 216 10.68 -4.34 -4.90
N LEU A 217 10.12 -3.45 -5.72
CA LEU A 217 9.65 -3.83 -7.05
C LEU A 217 10.72 -3.40 -8.03
N TYR A 218 11.27 -4.35 -8.77
CA TYR A 218 12.19 -4.04 -9.85
C TYR A 218 11.40 -3.45 -11.01
N GLY A 219 11.90 -2.32 -11.52
CA GLY A 219 11.34 -1.69 -12.69
C GLY A 219 11.39 -2.65 -13.88
N ARG A 220 10.35 -2.61 -14.72
CA ARG A 220 10.35 -3.26 -16.03
C ARG A 220 9.96 -2.22 -17.06
N ASN A 221 10.76 -2.10 -18.12
CA ASN A 221 10.46 -1.15 -19.18
C ASN A 221 9.17 -1.51 -19.92
N GLY A 222 8.54 -0.50 -20.50
CA GLY A 222 7.33 -0.63 -21.33
C GLY A 222 7.56 -0.26 -22.79
N LEU A 223 6.51 -0.40 -23.61
CA LEU A 223 6.45 0.06 -24.99
C LEU A 223 5.11 0.76 -25.22
N ASN A 224 5.15 2.03 -25.61
CA ASN A 224 3.95 2.80 -25.90
C ASN A 224 3.53 2.77 -27.37
N ALA A 225 2.34 3.31 -27.64
CA ALA A 225 1.72 3.40 -28.96
C ALA A 225 2.47 4.28 -29.97
N HIS A 226 3.39 5.13 -29.50
CA HIS A 226 4.26 5.95 -30.33
C HIS A 226 5.57 5.23 -30.71
N GLY A 227 5.72 3.97 -30.29
CA GLY A 227 6.94 3.18 -30.53
C GLY A 227 8.10 3.55 -29.63
N LYS A 228 7.84 4.22 -28.49
CA LYS A 228 8.88 4.58 -27.52
C LYS A 228 8.95 3.57 -26.39
N ASN A 229 10.18 3.23 -26.01
CA ASN A 229 10.45 2.52 -24.77
C ASN A 229 10.12 3.44 -23.59
N ILE A 230 9.49 2.88 -22.55
CA ILE A 230 9.23 3.59 -21.30
C ILE A 230 10.20 3.04 -20.27
N ASP A 231 11.19 3.85 -19.89
CA ASP A 231 12.20 3.48 -18.92
C ASP A 231 11.62 3.45 -17.50
N SER A 232 11.83 2.35 -16.78
CA SER A 232 11.53 2.25 -15.36
C SER A 232 12.81 2.55 -14.56
N LEU A 233 12.85 3.70 -13.88
CA LEU A 233 13.97 4.09 -13.01
C LEU A 233 14.34 2.96 -12.04
N TYR A 234 15.63 2.65 -11.91
CA TYR A 234 16.15 1.65 -10.98
C TYR A 234 15.92 2.09 -9.52
N ALA A 235 15.41 1.18 -8.68
CA ALA A 235 15.26 1.37 -7.24
C ALA A 235 16.56 1.00 -6.50
N GLN A 236 16.90 1.73 -5.43
CA GLN A 236 18.04 1.44 -4.57
C GLN A 236 17.65 0.41 -3.49
N HIS A 237 18.63 -0.39 -3.08
CA HIS A 237 18.46 -1.43 -2.08
C HIS A 237 18.66 -0.88 -0.67
N SER A 238 17.70 -1.14 0.23
CA SER A 238 18.01 -1.29 1.66
C SER A 238 18.09 -2.79 1.98
N ASP A 239 19.10 -3.19 2.74
CA ASP A 239 19.20 -4.57 3.24
C ASP A 239 17.92 -4.98 4.00
N ASP A 240 17.53 -6.26 3.87
CA ASP A 240 16.50 -6.87 4.71
C ASP A 240 16.97 -6.70 6.16
N ALA A 241 16.21 -5.98 6.98
CA ALA A 241 16.51 -5.86 8.39
C ALA A 241 16.47 -7.29 8.97
N HIS A 242 17.64 -7.84 9.28
CA HIS A 242 17.79 -9.15 9.90
C HIS A 242 17.27 -9.05 11.34
N ILE A 243 15.95 -9.07 11.48
CA ILE A 243 15.25 -9.02 12.76
C ILE A 243 15.08 -10.46 13.24
N GLU A 244 15.80 -10.80 14.31
CA GLU A 244 15.61 -12.01 15.09
C GLU A 244 14.28 -11.92 15.85
N ILE A 245 13.53 -13.01 15.94
CA ILE A 245 12.26 -13.05 16.65
C ILE A 245 12.29 -14.06 17.80
N ASP A 246 11.50 -13.81 18.83
CA ASP A 246 11.04 -14.88 19.71
C ASP A 246 9.82 -15.59 19.09
N PRO A 247 9.96 -16.86 18.63
CA PRO A 247 8.89 -17.58 17.94
C PRO A 247 7.69 -17.91 18.84
N ARG A 248 7.79 -17.71 20.15
CA ARG A 248 6.68 -17.89 21.09
C ARG A 248 5.76 -16.68 21.15
N SER A 249 6.24 -15.50 20.76
CA SER A 249 5.53 -14.24 20.87
C SER A 249 5.32 -13.52 19.53
N VAL A 250 6.13 -13.83 18.50
CA VAL A 250 6.05 -13.21 17.18
C VAL A 250 6.10 -14.28 16.09
N ARG A 251 5.22 -14.14 15.08
CA ARG A 251 5.20 -14.97 13.87
C ARG A 251 5.53 -14.15 12.63
N ILE A 252 6.07 -14.80 11.61
CA ILE A 252 6.42 -14.16 10.32
C ILE A 252 5.47 -14.66 9.24
N GLU A 253 4.84 -13.73 8.52
CA GLU A 253 4.10 -14.00 7.28
C GLU A 253 4.80 -13.34 6.10
N GLU A 254 5.15 -14.11 5.08
CA GLU A 254 5.87 -13.62 3.90
C GLU A 254 5.13 -13.95 2.60
N ASP A 255 5.01 -12.95 1.73
CA ASP A 255 4.48 -13.10 0.37
C ASP A 255 5.45 -12.51 -0.67
N LYS A 256 5.00 -12.39 -1.92
CA LYS A 256 5.84 -11.87 -3.02
C LYS A 256 6.23 -10.39 -2.84
N ASN A 257 5.45 -9.61 -2.10
CA ASN A 257 5.55 -8.17 -1.98
C ASN A 257 6.00 -7.68 -0.60
N SER A 258 5.85 -8.49 0.44
CA SER A 258 6.11 -8.09 1.83
C SER A 258 6.50 -9.26 2.74
N LYS A 259 7.13 -8.93 3.86
CA LYS A 259 7.41 -9.79 5.01
C LYS A 259 6.91 -9.06 6.26
N ARG A 260 5.97 -9.67 6.99
CA ARG A 260 5.26 -9.06 8.13
C ARG A 260 5.59 -9.83 9.41
N TYR A 261 5.94 -9.09 10.45
CA TYR A 261 6.19 -9.60 11.80
C TYR A 261 4.94 -9.30 12.63
N ILE A 262 4.26 -10.34 13.08
CA ILE A 262 2.91 -10.27 13.66
C ILE A 262 2.94 -10.80 15.08
N SER A 263 2.28 -10.10 16.00
CA SER A 263 2.19 -10.55 17.39
C SER A 263 1.32 -11.81 17.52
N ILE A 264 1.77 -12.78 18.31
CA ILE A 264 1.01 -13.99 18.66
C ILE A 264 0.10 -13.73 19.88
N ASN A 265 0.52 -12.84 20.77
CA ASN A 265 -0.13 -12.54 22.05
C ASN A 265 -0.32 -11.02 22.23
N ARG A 266 -1.30 -10.59 23.03
CA ARG A 266 -1.33 -9.19 23.50
C ARG A 266 -0.20 -8.97 24.52
N GLY A 267 0.42 -7.79 24.52
CA GLY A 267 1.50 -7.46 25.46
C GLY A 267 2.36 -6.27 25.03
N TYR A 268 3.57 -6.19 25.56
CA TYR A 268 4.50 -5.08 25.32
C TYR A 268 5.61 -5.47 24.34
N VAL A 269 5.88 -4.58 23.38
CA VAL A 269 6.94 -4.78 22.39
C VAL A 269 8.31 -4.52 23.02
N HIS A 270 9.19 -5.51 22.92
CA HIS A 270 10.61 -5.39 23.19
C HIS A 270 11.38 -5.46 21.88
N TYR A 271 12.09 -4.39 21.53
CA TYR A 271 12.93 -4.32 20.35
C TYR A 271 14.25 -3.59 20.65
N ASP A 272 15.37 -4.29 20.52
CA ASP A 272 16.72 -3.75 20.77
C ASP A 272 17.47 -3.31 19.49
N GLY A 273 16.80 -3.37 18.33
CA GLY A 273 17.39 -3.12 17.02
C GLY A 273 17.74 -4.39 16.24
N VAL A 274 17.81 -5.55 16.92
CA VAL A 274 18.10 -6.84 16.30
C VAL A 274 17.02 -7.86 16.65
N LYS A 275 16.62 -7.95 17.92
CA LYS A 275 15.67 -8.93 18.43
C LYS A 275 14.33 -8.28 18.73
N LEU A 276 13.26 -8.92 18.26
CA LEU A 276 11.86 -8.53 18.47
C LEU A 276 11.13 -9.62 19.28
N SER A 277 10.46 -9.22 20.34
CA SER A 277 9.57 -10.08 21.13
C SER A 277 8.41 -9.30 21.72
N VAL A 278 7.35 -10.01 22.10
CA VAL A 278 6.23 -9.46 22.87
C VAL A 278 6.12 -10.20 24.19
N ASP A 279 6.16 -9.47 25.30
CA ASP A 279 6.06 -10.02 26.66
C ASP A 279 4.80 -9.46 27.33
N ASN A 280 4.08 -10.31 28.06
CA ASN A 280 2.94 -9.91 28.89
C ASN A 280 3.37 -9.51 30.31
N ARG A 281 4.68 -9.56 30.61
CA ARG A 281 5.25 -9.13 31.88
C ARG A 281 6.01 -7.82 31.74
N LEU A 282 5.56 -6.81 32.47
CA LEU A 282 6.24 -5.53 32.54
C LEU A 282 7.14 -5.47 33.78
N ARG A 283 8.46 -5.55 33.58
CA ARG A 283 9.44 -5.36 34.65
C ARG A 283 9.95 -3.92 34.69
N LEU A 284 9.65 -3.20 35.77
CA LEU A 284 10.09 -1.83 35.98
C LEU A 284 11.00 -1.74 37.20
N HIS A 285 12.01 -0.88 37.16
CA HIS A 285 12.83 -0.59 38.32
C HIS A 285 12.15 0.37 39.30
N GLU A 286 11.43 1.36 38.77
CA GLU A 286 10.72 2.39 39.53
C GLU A 286 9.58 2.96 38.70
N VAL A 287 8.44 3.21 39.34
CA VAL A 287 7.32 3.96 38.76
C VAL A 287 7.23 5.30 39.48
N SER A 288 7.29 6.40 38.74
CA SER A 288 7.18 7.76 39.27
C SER A 288 5.96 8.48 38.69
N ARG A 289 5.54 9.59 39.30
CA ARG A 289 4.29 10.31 38.99
C ARG A 289 4.10 10.68 37.50
N ASN A 290 5.17 10.75 36.72
CA ASN A 290 5.13 11.09 35.29
C ASN A 290 4.96 9.86 34.37
N LYS A 291 4.79 8.67 34.95
CA LYS A 291 4.71 7.39 34.24
C LYS A 291 3.40 6.72 34.64
N HIS A 292 2.36 6.92 33.83
CA HIS A 292 1.10 6.20 33.99
C HIS A 292 1.19 4.85 33.28
N VAL A 293 0.87 3.78 34.00
CA VAL A 293 0.61 2.45 33.43
C VAL A 293 -0.86 2.19 33.73
N ILE A 294 -1.69 2.37 32.71
CA ILE A 294 -3.14 2.13 32.78
C ILE A 294 -3.43 1.10 31.70
N ASP A 295 -3.87 -0.09 32.10
CA ASP A 295 -4.59 -1.00 31.21
C ASP A 295 -6.10 -0.79 31.47
N SER A 296 -6.86 -0.60 30.40
CA SER A 296 -8.29 -0.35 30.43
C SER A 296 -9.07 -1.52 29.84
N ASP A 297 -10.04 -2.00 30.63
CA ASP A 297 -11.33 -2.59 30.24
C ASP A 297 -11.44 -4.01 29.66
N ASP A 298 -10.38 -4.82 29.55
CA ASP A 298 -10.52 -6.23 29.13
C ASP A 298 -10.13 -7.25 30.23
N GLU A 299 -11.14 -7.97 30.73
CA GLU A 299 -11.05 -8.98 31.81
C GLU A 299 -10.27 -10.27 31.45
N GLU A 300 -9.69 -10.38 30.26
CA GLU A 300 -9.02 -11.60 29.76
C GLU A 300 -7.48 -11.59 29.83
N ASN A 301 -6.88 -10.56 30.42
CA ASN A 301 -5.51 -10.19 30.11
C ASN A 301 -4.52 -10.30 31.29
N ASN A 302 -3.85 -11.46 31.40
CA ASN A 302 -2.80 -11.76 32.39
C ASN A 302 -1.56 -10.85 32.24
N ILE A 303 -1.66 -9.58 32.64
CA ILE A 303 -0.54 -8.62 32.69
C ILE A 303 0.06 -8.62 34.10
N ASP A 304 1.32 -9.06 34.19
CA ASP A 304 2.12 -9.02 35.42
C ASP A 304 3.01 -7.77 35.41
N VAL A 305 2.73 -6.81 36.29
CA VAL A 305 3.65 -5.68 36.55
C VAL A 305 4.53 -6.03 37.74
N ILE A 306 5.83 -6.18 37.49
CA ILE A 306 6.84 -6.44 38.52
C ILE A 306 7.68 -5.18 38.70
N VAL A 307 7.58 -4.56 39.88
CA VAL A 307 8.37 -3.37 40.24
C VAL A 307 9.43 -3.75 41.26
N ALA A 308 10.69 -3.72 40.82
CA ALA A 308 11.85 -4.17 41.61
C ALA A 308 12.89 -3.05 41.78
N GLN A 309 12.88 -2.40 42.94
CA GLN A 309 13.92 -1.46 43.39
C GLN A 309 14.73 -2.10 44.52
N HIS A 310 16.05 -2.22 44.32
CA HIS A 310 16.95 -2.87 45.28
C HIS A 310 17.63 -1.85 46.22
N ASP A 311 17.48 -0.55 45.94
CA ASP A 311 17.95 0.53 46.80
C ASP A 311 16.93 0.83 47.90
N VAL A 312 17.29 0.49 49.14
CA VAL A 312 16.45 0.67 50.34
C VAL A 312 16.15 2.13 50.70
N THR A 313 16.82 3.08 50.04
CA THR A 313 16.60 4.53 50.24
C THR A 313 15.59 5.12 49.26
N LYS A 314 15.11 4.32 48.28
CA LYS A 314 14.19 4.75 47.23
C LYS A 314 12.90 3.93 47.26
N ASP A 315 11.79 4.59 46.99
CA ASP A 315 10.52 3.91 46.80
C ASP A 315 10.50 3.17 45.45
N SER A 316 9.93 1.97 45.43
CA SER A 316 9.66 1.24 44.18
C SER A 316 8.50 1.88 43.42
N ILE A 317 7.49 2.32 44.18
CA ILE A 317 6.35 3.10 43.69
C ILE A 317 6.46 4.48 44.33
N GLY A 318 6.72 5.51 43.52
CA GLY A 318 6.88 6.88 44.00
C GLY A 318 5.59 7.50 44.53
N GLU A 319 5.73 8.68 45.14
CA GLU A 319 4.61 9.46 45.67
C GLU A 319 3.59 9.83 44.59
N GLY A 320 2.30 9.65 44.89
CA GLY A 320 1.19 10.04 44.03
C GLY A 320 1.02 9.21 42.75
N VAL A 321 1.68 8.06 42.64
CA VAL A 321 1.52 7.13 41.50
C VAL A 321 0.18 6.42 41.58
N GLU A 322 -0.56 6.41 40.47
CA GLU A 322 -1.71 5.53 40.26
C GLU A 322 -1.32 4.40 39.30
N LEU A 323 -1.49 3.14 39.73
CA LEU A 323 -1.15 1.94 38.96
C LEU A 323 -2.32 0.96 38.99
N VAL A 324 -2.76 0.53 37.82
CA VAL A 324 -3.85 -0.45 37.63
C VAL A 324 -3.32 -1.60 36.76
N SER A 325 -3.41 -2.85 37.23
CA SER A 325 -2.98 -4.05 36.47
C SER A 325 -3.60 -5.31 37.08
N GLU A 326 -3.76 -6.40 36.33
CA GLU A 326 -4.29 -7.67 36.87
C GLU A 326 -3.43 -8.21 38.04
N CYS A 327 -2.11 -8.29 37.85
CA CYS A 327 -1.16 -8.70 38.87
C CYS A 327 -0.11 -7.62 39.13
N ILE A 328 0.05 -7.20 40.39
CA ILE A 328 1.07 -6.23 40.81
C ILE A 328 2.00 -6.88 41.84
N HIS A 329 3.29 -6.95 41.52
CA HIS A 329 4.35 -7.40 42.43
C HIS A 329 5.32 -6.26 42.74
N VAL A 330 5.45 -5.87 44.00
CA VAL A 330 6.34 -4.80 44.45
C VAL A 330 7.38 -5.37 45.40
N GLU A 331 8.65 -5.32 45.02
CA GLU A 331 9.74 -5.82 45.88
C GLU A 331 10.15 -4.82 46.97
N GLY A 332 9.95 -3.52 46.76
CA GLY A 332 10.33 -2.46 47.72
C GLY A 332 9.15 -1.63 48.26
N PHE A 333 9.41 -0.37 48.61
CA PHE A 333 8.46 0.48 49.31
C PHE A 333 7.44 1.16 48.39
N VAL A 334 6.25 1.41 48.93
CA VAL A 334 5.15 2.13 48.27
C VAL A 334 5.00 3.51 48.92
N GLY A 335 5.22 4.56 48.15
CA GLY A 335 5.27 5.96 48.58
C GLY A 335 3.92 6.55 49.02
N ALA A 336 3.96 7.78 49.50
CA ALA A 336 2.76 8.50 49.98
C ALA A 336 1.77 8.76 48.84
N HIS A 337 0.47 8.85 49.16
CA HIS A 337 -0.60 9.19 48.22
C HIS A 337 -0.72 8.31 46.97
N SER A 338 -0.02 7.18 46.90
CA SER A 338 -0.12 6.26 45.77
C SER A 338 -1.44 5.47 45.81
N LYS A 339 -1.95 5.09 44.64
CA LYS A 339 -3.12 4.22 44.46
C LYS A 339 -2.73 2.99 43.64
N LEU A 340 -2.87 1.80 44.20
CA LEU A 340 -2.67 0.53 43.49
C LEU A 340 -4.00 -0.22 43.36
N GLU A 341 -4.32 -0.72 42.17
CA GLU A 341 -5.55 -1.47 41.89
C GLU A 341 -5.24 -2.75 41.09
N ALA A 342 -5.58 -3.92 41.62
CA ALA A 342 -5.27 -5.21 41.00
C ALA A 342 -6.25 -6.35 41.29
N LEU A 343 -6.15 -7.48 40.58
CA LEU A 343 -6.75 -8.73 41.03
C LEU A 343 -5.86 -9.40 42.09
N GLU A 344 -4.56 -9.53 41.81
CA GLU A 344 -3.56 -10.04 42.74
C GLU A 344 -2.51 -8.97 43.07
N LEU A 345 -2.32 -8.68 44.36
CA LEU A 345 -1.36 -7.69 44.85
C LEU A 345 -0.38 -8.35 45.82
N ASP A 346 0.93 -8.29 45.54
CA ASP A 346 1.99 -8.77 46.44
C ASP A 346 3.03 -7.66 46.67
N ILE A 347 3.11 -7.17 47.90
CA ILE A 347 4.04 -6.11 48.32
C ILE A 347 5.00 -6.70 49.35
N LYS A 348 6.25 -6.94 48.97
CA LYS A 348 7.31 -7.44 49.85
C LYS A 348 7.92 -6.35 50.74
N GLY A 349 7.77 -5.07 50.37
CA GLY A 349 8.21 -3.95 51.19
C GLY A 349 7.14 -3.43 52.15
N ALA A 350 7.18 -2.13 52.42
CA ALA A 350 6.22 -1.44 53.28
C ALA A 350 5.38 -0.42 52.50
N THR A 351 4.13 -0.28 52.92
CA THR A 351 3.23 0.78 52.44
C THR A 351 3.39 2.04 53.27
N HIS A 352 3.29 3.22 52.64
CA HIS A 352 3.15 4.50 53.35
C HIS A 352 1.75 4.64 53.96
N GLN A 353 1.63 5.41 55.05
CA GLN A 353 0.36 5.61 55.77
C GLN A 353 -0.74 6.25 54.91
N ASP A 354 -0.34 7.09 53.95
CA ASP A 354 -1.25 7.82 53.05
C ASP A 354 -1.54 7.08 51.73
N SER A 355 -1.01 5.86 51.56
CA SER A 355 -1.20 5.06 50.35
C SER A 355 -2.50 4.26 50.39
N LYS A 356 -3.08 3.98 49.22
CA LYS A 356 -4.34 3.23 49.06
C LYS A 356 -4.15 2.05 48.12
N GLN A 357 -4.63 0.88 48.52
CA GLN A 357 -4.56 -0.34 47.75
C GLN A 357 -5.95 -0.98 47.62
N TYR A 358 -6.28 -1.43 46.42
CA TYR A 358 -7.50 -2.13 46.06
C TYR A 358 -7.11 -3.44 45.38
N ALA A 359 -7.50 -4.58 45.93
CA ALA A 359 -7.20 -5.86 45.30
C ALA A 359 -8.29 -6.91 45.51
N LYS A 360 -8.36 -7.97 44.70
CA LYS A 360 -9.16 -9.14 45.08
C LYS A 360 -8.41 -9.95 46.14
N PHE A 361 -7.15 -10.27 45.89
CA PHE A 361 -6.25 -10.97 46.79
C PHE A 361 -5.01 -10.11 47.06
N ALA A 362 -4.66 -9.93 48.34
CA ALA A 362 -3.52 -9.09 48.72
C ALA A 362 -2.57 -9.80 49.69
N LYS A 363 -1.28 -9.74 49.41
CA LYS A 363 -0.19 -10.10 50.33
C LYS A 363 0.67 -8.87 50.57
N VAL A 364 0.84 -8.46 51.83
CA VAL A 364 1.61 -7.25 52.17
C VAL A 364 2.53 -7.55 53.34
N ASN A 365 3.84 -7.36 53.16
CA ASN A 365 4.80 -7.61 54.22
C ASN A 365 4.63 -6.62 55.39
N ARG A 366 4.62 -5.31 55.14
CA ARG A 366 4.38 -4.30 56.19
C ARG A 366 3.33 -3.26 55.79
N HIS A 367 2.18 -3.28 56.46
CA HIS A 367 1.04 -2.44 56.09
C HIS A 367 0.84 -1.25 57.04
N LYS A 368 0.90 -0.03 56.50
CA LYS A 368 0.60 1.24 57.20
C LYS A 368 -0.53 2.05 56.57
N GLY A 369 -0.84 1.79 55.30
CA GLY A 369 -1.81 2.53 54.50
C GLY A 369 -3.27 2.06 54.67
N THR A 370 -4.06 2.20 53.60
CA THR A 370 -5.42 1.66 53.52
C THR A 370 -5.52 0.56 52.47
N LEU A 371 -5.86 -0.66 52.87
CA LEU A 371 -6.10 -1.81 51.98
C LEU A 371 -7.59 -2.17 51.93
N ARG A 372 -8.14 -2.33 50.73
CA ARG A 372 -9.47 -2.90 50.49
C ARG A 372 -9.35 -4.14 49.62
N CYS A 373 -9.80 -5.30 50.12
CA CYS A 373 -9.74 -6.53 49.33
C CYS A 373 -10.77 -7.60 49.71
N HIS A 374 -10.76 -8.75 49.02
CA HIS A 374 -11.53 -9.92 49.47
C HIS A 374 -10.74 -10.72 50.52
N GLU A 375 -9.49 -11.06 50.22
CA GLU A 375 -8.58 -11.76 51.14
C GLU A 375 -7.25 -10.99 51.30
N ALA A 376 -6.79 -10.84 52.55
CA ALA A 376 -5.52 -10.21 52.90
C ALA A 376 -4.63 -11.15 53.72
N LYS A 377 -3.35 -11.24 53.36
CA LYS A 377 -2.27 -11.84 54.16
C LYS A 377 -1.25 -10.76 54.49
N ILE A 378 -1.06 -10.45 55.76
CA ILE A 378 -0.23 -9.34 56.21
C ILE A 378 0.86 -9.86 57.15
N GLY A 379 2.13 -9.59 56.85
CA GLY A 379 3.24 -9.95 57.73
C GLY A 379 3.22 -9.12 59.02
N LEU A 380 3.20 -7.80 58.89
CA LEU A 380 3.17 -6.84 59.99
C LEU A 380 2.16 -5.72 59.73
N LEU A 381 1.15 -5.58 60.59
CA LEU A 381 0.23 -4.44 60.60
C LEU A 381 0.72 -3.34 61.56
N GLU A 382 1.09 -2.19 61.00
CA GLU A 382 1.72 -1.04 61.69
C GLU A 382 0.97 0.27 61.37
N GLY A 383 -0.16 0.49 62.05
CA GLY A 383 -0.97 1.70 61.94
C GLY A 383 -1.97 1.73 60.78
N GLY A 384 -1.96 0.71 59.91
CA GLY A 384 -2.81 0.64 58.72
C GLY A 384 -4.27 0.30 58.98
N VAL A 385 -5.09 0.47 57.93
CA VAL A 385 -6.53 0.18 57.92
C VAL A 385 -6.84 -0.84 56.84
N VAL A 386 -7.42 -1.97 57.23
CA VAL A 386 -7.77 -3.06 56.32
C VAL A 386 -9.28 -3.25 56.28
N HIS A 387 -9.87 -3.24 55.09
CA HIS A 387 -11.26 -3.64 54.84
C HIS A 387 -11.26 -4.90 53.97
N ALA A 388 -11.68 -6.04 54.51
CA ALA A 388 -11.69 -7.28 53.74
C ALA A 388 -12.81 -8.25 54.12
N THR A 389 -12.93 -9.36 53.39
CA THR A 389 -13.77 -10.48 53.85
C THR A 389 -12.98 -11.35 54.83
N LYS A 390 -11.75 -11.71 54.45
CA LYS A 390 -10.82 -12.54 55.26
C LYS A 390 -9.48 -11.84 55.44
N VAL A 391 -8.97 -11.85 56.67
CA VAL A 391 -7.65 -11.27 57.00
C VAL A 391 -6.84 -12.23 57.85
N ASP A 392 -5.61 -12.47 57.45
CA ASP A 392 -4.58 -13.21 58.19
C ASP A 392 -3.40 -12.27 58.46
N VAL A 393 -3.05 -12.06 59.73
CA VAL A 393 -1.97 -11.15 60.15
C VAL A 393 -0.95 -11.91 61.00
N GLU A 394 0.30 -11.99 60.56
CA GLU A 394 1.35 -12.72 61.31
C GLU A 394 1.83 -11.95 62.56
N SER A 395 1.79 -10.62 62.53
CA SER A 395 2.20 -9.76 63.65
C SER A 395 1.45 -8.43 63.67
N PHE A 396 0.92 -8.05 64.83
CA PHE A 396 0.10 -6.86 65.00
C PHE A 396 0.75 -5.85 65.97
N LEU A 397 1.21 -4.71 65.47
CA LEU A 397 1.76 -3.62 66.28
C LEU A 397 0.74 -2.48 66.50
N GLY A 398 -0.17 -2.28 65.56
CA GLY A 398 -1.28 -1.32 65.66
C GLY A 398 -2.04 -1.20 64.35
N GLY A 399 -3.29 -0.72 64.38
CA GLY A 399 -4.10 -0.53 63.17
C GLY A 399 -5.58 -0.82 63.40
N LYS A 400 -6.36 -0.86 62.30
CA LYS A 400 -7.79 -1.16 62.31
C LYS A 400 -8.11 -2.20 61.24
N ILE A 401 -8.79 -3.28 61.64
CA ILE A 401 -9.25 -4.32 60.71
C ILE A 401 -10.78 -4.34 60.73
N TYR A 402 -11.38 -4.25 59.55
CA TYR A 402 -12.82 -4.36 59.31
C TYR A 402 -13.05 -5.56 58.38
N ALA A 403 -13.27 -6.74 58.96
CA ALA A 403 -13.47 -7.98 58.18
C ALA A 403 -14.46 -8.95 58.83
N GLN A 404 -14.93 -9.94 58.04
CA GLN A 404 -15.81 -10.99 58.53
C GLN A 404 -15.03 -12.04 59.32
N ASP A 405 -13.90 -12.51 58.75
CA ASP A 405 -13.00 -13.48 59.37
C ASP A 405 -11.63 -12.86 59.59
N VAL A 406 -11.10 -12.96 60.82
CA VAL A 406 -9.79 -12.42 61.20
C VAL A 406 -9.00 -13.46 61.98
N VAL A 407 -7.77 -13.72 61.53
CA VAL A 407 -6.74 -14.51 62.22
C VAL A 407 -5.54 -13.60 62.49
N ILE A 408 -5.04 -13.62 63.74
CA ILE A 408 -3.89 -12.83 64.21
C ILE A 408 -2.99 -13.76 65.03
#